data_AF-A0A2S9FN93-F1
#
_entry.id   AF-A0A2S9FN93-F1
#
_cell.length_a   1.000
_cell.length_b   1.000
_cell.length_c   1.000
_cell.angle_alpha   90.00
_cell.angle_beta   90.00
_cell.angle_gamma   90.00
#
_symmetry.space_group_name_H-M   'P 1'
#
loop_
_entity.id
_entity.type
_entity.pdbx_description
1 polymer ?
#
loop_
_entity_poly.entity_id
_entity_poly.type
_entity_poly.pdbx_seq_one_letter_code
_entity_poly.pdbx_strand_id
1 'polypeptide(L)'
;MASKPSAKTLAWPLFDAIVDRSTLKTVNPWQADASFAPDYDTLRRLLAVPILLGAESRSGVPALAVDVWVAYELRRAGLEPDAVWPRAEAPRVIDRD
;
A
#
# COMPACT_ATOMS: atom_id res chain seq x y z
N MET A 1 6.44 30.41 -3.41
CA MET A 1 6.75 29.31 -4.36
C MET A 1 6.32 28.01 -3.71
N ALA A 2 5.56 27.15 -4.40
CA ALA A 2 5.17 25.86 -3.84
C ALA A 2 6.40 24.96 -3.64
N SER A 3 6.50 24.32 -2.47
CA SER A 3 7.56 23.35 -2.17
C SER A 3 7.48 22.15 -3.13
N LYS A 4 8.62 21.55 -3.47
CA LYS A 4 8.63 20.27 -4.21
C LYS A 4 7.88 19.21 -3.39
N PRO A 5 7.01 18.40 -4.02
CA PRO A 5 6.29 17.34 -3.32
C PRO A 5 7.25 16.32 -2.71
N SER A 6 6.92 15.82 -1.52
CA SER A 6 7.75 14.83 -0.84
C SER A 6 7.78 13.50 -1.59
N ALA A 7 8.83 12.68 -1.41
CA ALA A 7 8.89 11.34 -1.98
C ALA A 7 7.68 10.47 -1.56
N LYS A 8 7.19 10.65 -0.32
CA LYS A 8 5.98 9.98 0.17
C LYS A 8 4.73 10.41 -0.60
N THR A 9 4.58 11.71 -0.85
CA THR A 9 3.49 12.26 -1.66
C THR A 9 3.50 11.71 -3.08
N LEU A 10 4.68 11.57 -3.68
CA LEU A 10 4.84 10.99 -5.02
C LEU A 10 4.60 9.48 -5.05
N ALA A 11 4.90 8.76 -3.97
CA ALA A 11 4.77 7.30 -3.89
C ALA A 11 3.31 6.83 -3.77
N TRP A 12 2.47 7.55 -3.02
CA TRP A 12 1.07 7.17 -2.79
C TRP A 12 0.26 6.81 -4.04
N PRO A 13 0.17 7.66 -5.08
CA PRO A 13 -0.61 7.31 -6.27
C PRO A 13 -0.05 6.10 -7.03
N LEU A 14 1.27 5.82 -6.91
CA LEU A 14 1.88 4.63 -7.49
C LEU A 14 1.52 3.37 -6.68
N PHE A 15 1.54 3.47 -5.35
CA PHE A 15 1.10 2.39 -4.46
C PHE A 15 -0.37 2.04 -4.69
N ASP A 16 -1.25 3.04 -4.76
CA ASP A 16 -2.67 2.85 -5.01
C ASP A 16 -2.90 2.15 -6.34
N ALA A 17 -2.23 2.61 -7.41
CA ALA A 17 -2.34 1.99 -8.73
C ALA A 17 -1.82 0.55 -8.78
N ILE A 18 -0.77 0.22 -8.02
CA ILE A 18 -0.24 -1.15 -7.93
C ILE A 18 -1.24 -2.07 -7.23
N VAL A 19 -1.76 -1.64 -6.07
CA VAL A 19 -2.73 -2.42 -5.31
C VAL A 19 -4.03 -2.61 -6.10
N ASP A 20 -4.52 -1.55 -6.72
CA ASP A 20 -5.78 -1.58 -7.47
C ASP A 20 -5.72 -2.50 -8.69
N ARG A 21 -4.55 -2.60 -9.33
CA ARG A 21 -4.32 -3.48 -10.48
C ARG A 21 -3.93 -4.91 -10.12
N SER A 22 -3.78 -5.24 -8.84
CA SER A 22 -3.46 -6.62 -8.47
C SER A 22 -4.61 -7.55 -8.81
N THR A 23 -4.30 -8.62 -9.54
CA THR A 23 -5.25 -9.69 -9.87
C THR A 23 -5.70 -10.49 -8.64
N LEU A 24 -4.93 -10.44 -7.55
CA LEU A 24 -5.23 -11.17 -6.31
C LEU A 24 -5.95 -10.30 -5.27
N LYS A 25 -6.26 -9.04 -5.58
CA LYS A 25 -6.88 -8.07 -4.65
C LYS A 25 -8.16 -8.57 -3.97
N THR A 26 -8.94 -9.41 -4.66
CA THR A 26 -10.20 -9.98 -4.14
C THR A 26 -10.08 -11.47 -3.79
N VAL A 27 -8.87 -12.04 -3.82
CA VAL A 27 -8.60 -13.45 -3.54
C VAL A 27 -8.05 -13.60 -2.13
N ASN A 28 -8.74 -14.38 -1.29
CA ASN A 28 -8.30 -14.64 0.08
C ASN A 28 -6.91 -15.33 0.09
N PRO A 29 -5.93 -14.84 0.86
CA PRO A 29 -4.59 -15.41 0.89
C PRO A 29 -4.53 -16.71 1.71
N TRP A 30 -5.51 -16.99 2.55
CA TRP A 30 -5.59 -18.23 3.31
C TRP A 30 -6.17 -19.35 2.45
N GLN A 31 -5.43 -20.44 2.34
CA GLN A 31 -5.84 -21.63 1.61
C GLN A 31 -6.65 -22.58 2.51
N ALA A 32 -7.29 -23.58 1.91
CA ALA A 32 -8.10 -24.56 2.64
C ALA A 32 -7.28 -25.41 3.64
N ASP A 33 -5.97 -25.54 3.42
CA ASP A 33 -5.03 -26.23 4.31
C ASP A 33 -4.44 -25.31 5.41
N ALA A 34 -5.02 -24.12 5.59
CA ALA A 34 -4.56 -23.07 6.50
C ALA A 34 -3.16 -22.50 6.18
N SER A 35 -2.58 -22.82 5.02
CA SER A 35 -1.39 -22.14 4.54
C SER A 35 -1.69 -20.71 4.09
N PHE A 36 -0.71 -19.82 4.27
CA PHE A 36 -0.78 -18.45 3.79
C PHE A 36 -0.10 -18.37 2.42
N ALA A 37 -0.80 -17.81 1.42
CA ALA A 37 -0.32 -17.59 0.06
C ALA A 37 -0.23 -16.06 -0.22
N PRO A 38 0.91 -15.44 0.14
CA PRO A 38 1.12 -14.01 -0.07
C PRO A 38 1.23 -13.66 -1.56
N ASP A 39 0.78 -12.47 -1.93
CA ASP A 39 1.00 -11.92 -3.27
C ASP A 39 2.35 -11.18 -3.30
N TYR A 40 3.39 -11.96 -3.57
CA TYR A 40 4.74 -11.45 -3.72
C TYR A 40 4.96 -10.61 -4.98
N ASP A 41 4.12 -10.74 -6.02
CA ASP A 41 4.24 -9.87 -7.21
C ASP A 41 3.86 -8.43 -6.85
N THR A 42 2.78 -8.25 -6.09
CA THR A 42 2.39 -6.94 -5.56
C THR A 42 3.48 -6.38 -4.63
N LEU A 43 4.02 -7.18 -3.70
CA LEU A 43 5.13 -6.73 -2.84
C LEU A 43 6.33 -6.25 -3.65
N ARG A 44 6.74 -7.04 -4.66
CA ARG A 44 7.87 -6.70 -5.54
C ARG A 44 7.65 -5.36 -6.25
N ARG A 45 6.44 -5.11 -6.76
CA ARG A 45 6.10 -3.84 -7.43
C ARG A 45 6.12 -2.66 -6.46
N LEU A 46 5.56 -2.83 -5.26
CA LEU A 46 5.58 -1.79 -4.23
C LEU A 46 7.02 -1.43 -3.84
N LEU A 47 7.89 -2.43 -3.64
CA LEU A 47 9.31 -2.21 -3.34
C LEU A 47 10.10 -1.57 -4.49
N ALA A 48 9.63 -1.65 -5.73
CA ALA A 48 10.24 -0.98 -6.87
C ALA A 48 9.97 0.54 -6.89
N VAL A 49 8.91 1.03 -6.24
CA VAL A 49 8.55 2.46 -6.22
C VAL A 49 9.63 3.33 -5.56
N PRO A 50 10.17 3.01 -4.36
CA PRO A 50 11.28 3.78 -3.79
C PRO A 50 12.50 3.88 -4.73
N ILE A 51 12.80 2.80 -5.46
CA ILE A 51 13.92 2.76 -6.41
C ILE A 51 13.64 3.67 -7.60
N LEU A 52 12.44 3.57 -8.18
CA LEU A 52 11.98 4.41 -9.28
C LEU A 52 12.04 5.91 -8.94
N LEU A 53 11.66 6.26 -7.71
CA LEU A 53 11.64 7.65 -7.24
C LEU A 53 13.03 8.16 -6.79
N GLY A 54 14.06 7.31 -6.77
CA GLY A 54 15.37 7.65 -6.22
C GLY A 54 15.30 8.02 -4.74
N ALA A 55 14.37 7.43 -3.99
CA ALA A 55 14.14 7.75 -2.59
C ALA A 55 15.30 7.23 -1.72
N GLU A 56 15.84 8.09 -0.85
CA GLU A 56 16.84 7.68 0.13
C GLU A 56 16.27 6.64 1.11
N SER A 57 17.11 5.75 1.63
CA SER A 57 16.68 4.71 2.57
C SER A 57 16.01 5.29 3.84
N ARG A 58 16.39 6.50 4.26
CA ARG A 58 15.84 7.20 5.44
C ARG A 58 14.58 8.03 5.14
N SER A 59 14.10 8.04 3.90
CA SER A 59 12.88 8.76 3.50
C SER A 59 11.59 8.16 4.08
N GLY A 60 11.65 6.93 4.61
CA GLY A 60 10.49 6.17 5.09
C GLY A 60 9.62 5.57 3.97
N VAL A 61 9.86 5.89 2.70
CA VAL A 61 9.11 5.32 1.57
C VAL A 61 9.31 3.80 1.42
N PRO A 62 10.52 3.23 1.61
CA PRO A 62 10.68 1.77 1.60
C PRO A 62 9.88 1.06 2.70
N ALA A 63 9.85 1.61 3.91
CA ALA A 63 9.05 1.06 5.00
C ALA A 63 7.56 1.16 4.67
N LEU A 64 7.11 2.30 4.14
CA LEU A 64 5.73 2.50 3.73
C LEU A 64 5.27 1.53 2.63
N ALA A 65 6.15 1.15 1.70
CA ALA A 65 5.83 0.13 0.69
C ALA A 65 5.45 -1.22 1.33
N VAL A 66 6.15 -1.60 2.41
CA VAL A 66 5.84 -2.81 3.19
C VAL A 66 4.54 -2.63 3.97
N ASP A 67 4.34 -1.48 4.62
CA ASP A 67 3.10 -1.19 5.35
C ASP A 67 1.87 -1.29 4.43
N VAL A 68 1.95 -0.73 3.22
CA VAL A 68 0.90 -0.83 2.19
C VAL A 68 0.65 -2.29 1.80
N TRP A 69 1.70 -3.08 1.59
CA TRP A 69 1.56 -4.49 1.24
C TRP A 69 0.88 -5.29 2.37
N VAL A 70 1.29 -5.09 3.62
CA VAL A 70 0.67 -5.75 4.78
C VAL A 70 -0.80 -5.38 4.88
N ALA A 71 -1.14 -4.10 4.74
CA ALA A 71 -2.53 -3.66 4.77
C ALA A 71 -3.37 -4.25 3.63
N TYR A 72 -2.78 -4.36 2.44
CA TYR A 72 -3.38 -5.04 1.29
C TYR A 72 -3.65 -6.53 1.58
N GLU A 73 -2.69 -7.27 2.12
CA GLU A 73 -2.87 -8.69 2.48
C GLU A 73 -3.94 -8.89 3.57
N LEU A 74 -3.96 -8.02 4.58
CA LEU A 74 -4.98 -8.05 5.63
C LEU A 74 -6.40 -7.82 5.08
N ARG A 75 -6.56 -6.90 4.12
CA ARG A 75 -7.85 -6.71 3.44
C ARG A 75 -8.24 -7.91 2.59
N ARG A 76 -7.29 -8.52 1.87
CA ARG A 76 -7.55 -9.77 1.15
C ARG A 76 -7.99 -10.89 2.08
N ALA A 77 -7.48 -10.93 3.31
CA ALA A 77 -7.89 -11.86 4.36
C ALA A 77 -9.29 -11.56 4.95
N GLY A 78 -9.96 -10.49 4.52
CA GLY A 78 -11.32 -10.14 4.92
C GLY A 78 -11.41 -9.15 6.08
N LEU A 79 -10.31 -8.50 6.47
CA LEU A 79 -10.39 -7.42 7.45
C LEU A 79 -11.06 -6.19 6.84
N GLU A 80 -11.92 -5.54 7.63
CA GLU A 80 -12.63 -4.33 7.21
C GLU A 80 -11.66 -3.21 6.78
N PRO A 81 -11.97 -2.46 5.71
CA PRO A 81 -11.04 -1.47 5.14
C PRO A 81 -10.51 -0.43 6.13
N ASP A 82 -11.35 -0.01 7.08
CA ASP A 82 -11.06 0.98 8.12
C ASP A 82 -10.42 0.38 9.39
N ALA A 83 -10.41 -0.95 9.54
CA ALA A 83 -9.74 -1.65 10.64
C ALA A 83 -8.23 -1.85 10.38
N VAL A 84 -7.75 -1.44 9.19
CA VAL A 84 -6.38 -1.68 8.73
C VAL A 84 -5.72 -0.37 8.33
N TRP A 85 -4.52 -0.13 8.87
CA TRP A 85 -3.65 0.99 8.47
C TRP A 85 -2.53 0.50 7.53
N PRO A 86 -2.12 1.29 6.51
CA PRO A 86 -2.74 2.54 6.05
C PRO A 86 -4.10 2.28 5.38
N ARG A 87 -5.02 3.24 5.50
CA ARG A 87 -6.37 3.15 4.93
C ARG A 87 -6.31 3.10 3.40
N ALA A 88 -7.27 2.38 2.79
CA ALA A 88 -7.38 2.29 1.33
C ALA A 88 -7.88 3.58 0.69
N GLU A 89 -8.70 4.34 1.41
CA GLU A 89 -9.17 5.66 1.00
C GLU A 89 -8.74 6.69 2.04
N ALA A 90 -8.52 7.92 1.58
CA ALA A 90 -8.28 9.04 2.48
C ALA A 90 -9.51 9.23 3.39
N PRO A 91 -9.32 9.43 4.71
CA PRO A 91 -10.43 9.67 5.59
C PRO A 91 -11.20 10.92 5.13
N ARG A 92 -12.53 10.86 5.17
CA ARG A 92 -13.38 12.01 4.89
C ARG A 92 -13.20 13.02 6.04
N VAL A 93 -12.48 14.11 5.77
CA VAL A 93 -12.28 15.21 6.73
C VAL A 93 -13.41 16.22 6.52
N ILE A 94 -14.10 16.60 7.60
CA ILE A 94 -14.99 17.77 7.59
C ILE A 94 -14.14 18.96 8.05
N ASP A 95 -13.97 19.95 7.16
CA ASP A 95 -13.33 21.21 7.54
C ASP A 95 -14.18 21.90 8.62
N ARG A 96 -13.51 22.43 9.65
CA ARG A 96 -14.15 23.31 10.62
C ARG A 96 -14.07 24.72 10.04
N ASP A 97 -15.23 25.33 9.80
CA ASP A 97 -15.36 26.76 9.50
C ASP A 97 -14.68 27.63 10.57
#